data_AF-A0A165ARQ0-F1
#
_entry.id   AF-A0A165ARQ0-F1
#
_cell.length_a   1.000
_cell.length_b   1.000
_cell.length_c   1.000
_cell.angle_alpha   90.00
_cell.angle_beta   90.00
_cell.angle_gamma   90.00
#
_symmetry.space_group_name_H-M   'P 1'
#
loop_
_entity.id
_entity.type
_entity.pdbx_description
1 polymer ?
#
loop_
_entity_poly.entity_id
_entity_poly.type
_entity_poly.pdbx_seq_one_letter_code
_entity_poly.pdbx_strand_id
1 'polypeptide(L)' 'MHVKVNSTGKFMEFERAEWEKMKNKIDMITAHGINYFMNWQLIYNYPESLLTEKGIVTIEHADFEGFEQLLPVTGS' A
#
# COMPACT_ATOMS: atom_id res chain seq x y z
N MET A 1 3.64 17.72 -35.77
CA MET A 1 2.21 17.71 -35.37
C MET A 1 2.16 17.84 -33.86
N HIS A 2 1.74 18.98 -33.31
CA HIS A 2 1.64 19.21 -31.87
C HIS A 2 0.54 18.30 -31.30
N VAL A 3 0.90 17.30 -30.50
CA VAL A 3 -0.06 16.44 -29.78
C VAL A 3 -0.70 17.27 -28.68
N LYS A 4 -1.81 17.93 -29.02
CA LYS A 4 -2.60 18.73 -28.08
C LYS A 4 -3.34 17.79 -27.12
N VAL A 5 -2.73 17.59 -25.96
CA VAL A 5 -3.30 17.78 -24.61
C VAL A 5 -4.82 18.01 -24.59
N ASN A 6 -5.60 16.94 -24.76
CA ASN A 6 -7.02 16.85 -24.39
C ASN A 6 -7.24 15.85 -23.23
N SER A 7 -6.15 15.31 -22.70
CA SER A 7 -6.18 14.21 -21.74
C SER A 7 -6.00 14.66 -20.29
N THR A 8 -5.43 15.85 -20.02
CA THR A 8 -5.04 16.27 -18.66
C THR A 8 -6.20 16.31 -17.66
N GLY A 9 -7.40 16.77 -18.07
CA GLY A 9 -8.56 16.83 -17.16
C GLY A 9 -9.10 15.45 -16.76
N LYS A 10 -9.16 14.50 -17.70
CA LYS A 10 -9.56 13.11 -17.39
C LYS A 10 -8.51 12.41 -16.54
N PHE A 11 -7.23 12.65 -16.82
CA PHE A 11 -6.14 12.08 -16.03
C PHE A 11 -6.20 12.50 -14.55
N MET A 12 -6.53 13.76 -14.25
CA MET A 12 -6.70 14.23 -12.87
C MET A 12 -7.84 13.52 -12.13
N GLU A 13 -8.96 13.27 -12.80
CA GLU A 13 -10.11 12.56 -12.21
C GLU A 13 -9.77 11.09 -11.91
N PHE A 14 -9.05 10.44 -12.83
CA PHE A 14 -8.56 9.06 -12.64
C PHE A 14 -7.53 8.95 -11.52
N GLU A 15 -6.53 9.85 -11.46
CA GLU A 15 -5.54 9.84 -10.38
C GLU A 15 -6.21 10.02 -9.01
N ARG A 16 -7.17 10.94 -8.88
CA ARG A 16 -7.89 11.14 -7.63
C ARG A 16 -8.65 9.90 -7.19
N ALA A 17 -9.32 9.24 -8.13
CA ALA A 17 -10.05 8.00 -7.85
C ALA A 17 -9.11 6.86 -7.40
N GLU A 18 -7.92 6.74 -7.99
CA GLU A 18 -6.91 5.76 -7.57
C GLU A 18 -6.33 6.08 -6.18
N TRP A 19 -6.08 7.35 -5.88
CA TRP A 19 -5.62 7.77 -4.56
C TRP A 19 -6.64 7.50 -3.45
N GLU A 20 -7.92 7.75 -3.72
CA GLU A 20 -9.01 7.45 -2.78
C GLU A 20 -9.15 5.95 -2.55
N LYS A 21 -9.08 5.14 -3.60
CA LYS A 21 -9.08 3.66 -3.46
C LYS A 21 -7.91 3.18 -2.61
N MET A 22 -6.71 3.72 -2.83
CA MET A 22 -5.53 3.34 -2.07
C MET A 22 -5.68 3.70 -0.59
N LYS A 23 -6.17 4.91 -0.31
CA LYS A 23 -6.44 5.37 1.06
C LYS A 23 -7.45 4.47 1.77
N ASN A 24 -8.59 4.17 1.12
CA ASN A 24 -9.60 3.28 1.68
C ASN A 24 -9.04 1.87 1.96
N LYS A 25 -8.18 1.35 1.08
CA LYS A 25 -7.54 0.05 1.28
C LYS A 25 -6.61 0.06 2.50
N ILE A 26 -5.81 1.11 2.66
CA ILE A 26 -4.95 1.28 3.83
C ILE A 26 -5.79 1.42 5.10
N ASP A 27 -6.86 2.23 5.08
CA ASP A 27 -7.77 2.37 6.20
C ASP A 27 -8.35 1.02 6.64
N MET A 28 -8.80 0.18 5.70
CA MET A 28 -9.27 -1.18 5.99
C MET A 28 -8.18 -2.05 6.62
N ILE A 29 -6.96 -2.03 6.08
CA ILE A 29 -5.82 -2.79 6.62
C ILE A 29 -5.50 -2.33 8.05
N THR A 30 -5.46 -1.01 8.27
CA THR A 30 -5.16 -0.42 9.58
C THR A 30 -6.26 -0.68 10.61
N ALA A 31 -7.51 -0.83 10.18
CA ALA A 31 -8.63 -1.17 11.05
C ALA A 31 -8.50 -2.57 11.69
N HIS A 32 -7.70 -3.46 11.10
CA HIS A 32 -7.37 -4.75 11.70
C HIS A 32 -6.38 -4.66 12.87
N GLY A 33 -5.85 -3.46 13.19
CA GLY A 33 -4.92 -3.27 14.30
C GLY A 33 -3.52 -3.82 14.05
N ILE A 34 -3.08 -3.85 12.79
CA ILE A 34 -1.75 -4.33 12.43
C ILE A 34 -0.65 -3.33 12.82
N ASN A 35 0.52 -3.85 13.18
CA ASN A 35 1.69 -3.04 13.54
C ASN A 35 2.72 -2.99 12.39
N TYR A 36 2.75 -4.04 11.55
CA TYR A 36 3.70 -4.22 10.47
C TYR A 36 2.97 -4.55 9.17
N PHE A 37 3.34 -3.88 8.08
CA PHE A 37 2.85 -4.14 6.74
C PHE A 37 4.02 -4.63 5.87
N MET A 38 3.94 -5.88 5.43
CA MET A 38 4.94 -6.51 4.57
C MET A 38 4.44 -6.56 3.13
N ASN A 39 5.28 -6.13 2.18
CA ASN A 39 5.02 -6.28 0.75
C ASN A 39 6.22 -6.96 0.07
N TRP A 40 5.94 -7.96 -0.77
CA TRP A 40 6.98 -8.61 -1.60
C TRP A 40 7.43 -7.76 -2.79
N GLN A 41 6.82 -6.60 -2.98
CA GLN A 41 7.22 -5.60 -3.97
C GLN A 41 7.61 -4.29 -3.25
N LEU A 42 8.26 -3.39 -4.00
CA LEU A 42 8.49 -2.02 -3.57
C LEU A 42 7.16 -1.35 -3.19
N ILE A 43 7.15 -0.62 -2.08
CA ILE A 43 6.00 0.21 -1.68
C ILE A 43 6.27 1.63 -2.19
N TYR A 44 5.36 2.19 -2.98
CA TYR A 44 5.48 3.58 -3.44
C TYR A 44 5.34 4.56 -2.26
N ASN A 45 5.96 5.75 -2.36
CA ASN A 45 5.98 6.75 -1.29
C ASN A 45 4.59 7.16 -0.78
N TYR A 46 3.57 7.21 -1.64
CA TYR A 46 2.21 7.61 -1.25
C TYR A 46 1.56 6.62 -0.27
N PRO A 47 1.41 5.33 -0.60
CA PRO A 47 0.92 4.35 0.38
C PRO A 47 1.83 4.19 1.60
N GLU A 48 3.16 4.28 1.42
CA GLU A 48 4.11 4.26 2.54
C GLU A 48 3.87 5.41 3.52
N SER A 49 3.67 6.63 3.03
CA SER A 49 3.41 7.81 3.86
C SER A 49 2.11 7.64 4.66
N LEU A 50 1.05 7.11 4.04
CA LEU A 50 -0.23 6.86 4.71
C LEU A 50 -0.14 5.77 5.79
N LEU A 51 0.66 4.73 5.55
CA LEU A 51 0.91 3.67 6.54
C LEU A 51 1.75 4.22 7.70
N THR A 52 2.76 5.04 7.41
CA THR A 52 3.63 5.68 8.39
C THR A 52 2.88 6.66 9.28
N GLU A 53 1.97 7.47 8.71
CA GLU A 53 1.11 8.41 9.47
C GLU A 53 0.25 7.67 10.50
N LYS A 54 -0.13 6.42 10.19
CA LYS A 54 -0.90 5.55 11.09
C LYS A 54 -0.03 4.74 12.06
N GLY A 55 1.28 4.94 12.04
CA GLY A 55 2.24 4.26 12.92
C GLY A 55 2.51 2.81 12.53
N ILE A 56 2.22 2.41 11.28
CA ILE A 56 2.52 1.08 10.77
C ILE A 56 3.90 1.07 10.15
N VAL A 57 4.72 0.10 10.53
CA VAL A 57 6.04 -0.09 9.94
C VAL A 57 5.89 -0.85 8.63
N THR A 58 6.34 -0.25 7.53
CA THR A 58 6.39 -0.86 6.20
C THR A 58 7.69 -1.61 5.98
N ILE A 59 7.60 -2.84 5.48
CA ILE A 59 8.75 -3.67 5.11
C ILE A 59 8.58 -4.04 3.64
N GLU A 60 9.51 -3.60 2.80
CA GLU A 60 9.57 -3.93 1.37
C GLU A 60 10.72 -4.90 1.09
N HIS A 61 10.67 -5.59 -0.05
CA HIS A 61 11.67 -6.60 -0.45
C HIS A 61 11.89 -7.67 0.64
N ALA A 62 10.81 -8.11 1.29
CA ALA A 62 10.86 -9.28 2.13
C ALA A 62 11.03 -10.52 1.23
N ASP A 63 12.26 -10.75 0.76
CA ASP A 63 12.66 -11.98 0.09
C ASP A 63 12.36 -13.14 1.06
N PHE A 64 11.41 -13.95 0.66
CA PHE A 64 10.67 -14.85 1.51
C PHE A 64 11.46 -16.14 1.75
N GLU A 65 12.41 -16.12 2.69
CA GLU A 65 12.98 -17.34 3.30
C GLU A 65 12.41 -17.62 4.72
N GLY A 66 11.61 -16.71 5.30
CA GLY A 66 11.26 -16.74 6.72
C GLY A 66 9.82 -17.07 7.11
N PHE A 67 8.87 -17.15 6.18
CA PHE A 67 7.45 -17.26 6.56
C PHE A 67 7.00 -18.67 6.96
N GLU A 68 7.77 -19.70 6.61
CA GLU A 68 7.50 -21.06 7.11
C GLU A 68 7.92 -21.25 8.57
N GLN A 69 8.63 -20.28 9.18
CA GLN A 69 9.10 -20.40 10.58
C GLN A 69 8.23 -19.66 11.62
N LEU A 70 7.22 -18.89 11.22
CA LEU A 70 6.30 -18.18 12.15
C LEU A 70 4.88 -18.77 12.20
N LEU A 71 4.64 -19.91 11.55
CA LEU A 71 3.41 -20.69 11.68
C LEU A 71 3.40 -21.84 12.73
N PRO A 72 4.27 -21.91 13.76
CA PRO A 72 3.96 -22.72 14.93
C PRO A 72 3.60 -21.85 16.13
N VAL A 73 2.50 -22.22 16.81
CA VAL A 73 2.04 -21.74 18.12
C VAL A 73 1.01 -20.61 18.10
N THR A 74 -0.11 -20.86 17.41
CA THR A 74 -1.42 -20.83 18.09
C THR A 74 -2.29 -21.93 17.49
N GLY A 75 -1.92 -23.16 17.83
CA GLY A 75 -2.89 -24.25 17.93
C GLY A 75 -3.58 -24.14 19.28
N SER A 76 -4.75 -23.51 19.31
CA SER A 76 -5.79 -23.63 20.33
C SER A 76 -7.09 -23.11 19.73
#